data_AF-Q03WS0-F1
#
_entry.id   AF-Q03WS0-F1
#
_cell.length_a   1.000
_cell.length_b   1.000
_cell.length_c   1.000
_cell.angle_alpha   90.00
_cell.angle_beta   90.00
_cell.angle_gamma   90.00
#
_symmetry.space_group_name_H-M   'P 1'
#
loop_
_entity.id
_entity.type
_entity.pdbx_description
1 polymer ?
#
loop_
_entity_poly.entity_id
_entity_poly.type
_entity_poly.pdbx_seq_one_letter_code
_entity_poly.pdbx_strand_id
1 'polypeptide(L)' 'MTINDYLAIYVNDKSDQYHHLPAPSVAQKITSILSGRFTPKTFDQNRKEMLADKFEVTDAGLEKLLEVITIDDKSFEKIK' A
#
# COMPACT_ATOMS: atom_id res chain seq x y z
N MET A 1 -3.86 1.73 -11.45
CA MET A 1 -5.00 1.90 -10.54
C MET A 1 -5.32 3.38 -10.46
N THR A 2 -6.58 3.73 -10.70
CA THR A 2 -7.07 5.07 -10.41
C THR A 2 -7.40 5.19 -8.92
N ILE A 3 -7.47 6.41 -8.41
CA ILE A 3 -7.94 6.66 -7.04
C ILE A 3 -9.35 6.11 -6.79
N ASN A 4 -10.21 6.10 -7.81
CA ASN A 4 -11.58 5.58 -7.69
C ASN A 4 -11.59 4.06 -7.54
N ASP A 5 -10.72 3.34 -8.26
CA ASP A 5 -10.56 1.89 -8.10
C ASP A 5 -10.10 1.57 -6.67
N TYR A 6 -9.12 2.33 -6.16
CA TYR A 6 -8.65 2.17 -4.80
C TYR A 6 -9.74 2.46 -3.76
N LEU A 7 -10.53 3.54 -3.95
CA LEU A 7 -11.65 3.88 -3.07
C LEU A 7 -12.70 2.78 -3.04
N ALA A 8 -13.00 2.14 -4.17
CA ALA A 8 -13.91 1.02 -4.22
C ALA A 8 -13.41 -0.16 -3.37
N ILE A 9 -12.11 -0.47 -3.43
CA ILE A 9 -11.50 -1.53 -2.61
C ILE A 9 -11.51 -1.11 -1.13
N TYR A 10 -11.09 0.12 -0.83
CA TYR A 10 -11.03 0.69 0.52
C TYR A 10 -12.40 0.67 1.23
N VAL A 11 -13.47 1.06 0.56
CA VAL A 11 -14.83 1.05 1.13
C VAL A 11 -15.36 -0.37 1.33
N ASN A 12 -14.93 -1.31 0.49
CA ASN A 12 -15.27 -2.72 0.63
C ASN A 12 -14.34 -3.48 1.59
N ASP A 13 -13.30 -2.82 2.11
CA ASP A 13 -12.36 -3.41 3.04
C ASP A 13 -12.95 -3.52 4.45
N LYS A 14 -13.77 -4.56 4.63
CA LYS A 14 -14.41 -4.91 5.90
C LYS A 14 -13.51 -5.69 6.85
N SER A 15 -12.20 -5.81 6.58
CA SER A 15 -11.30 -6.52 7.49
C SER A 15 -11.27 -5.88 8.87
N ASP A 16 -10.90 -6.66 9.88
CA ASP A 16 -10.80 -6.28 11.29
C ASP A 16 -10.12 -4.91 11.50
N GLN A 17 -10.46 -4.18 12.56
CA GLN A 17 -10.10 -2.77 12.84
C GLN A 17 -8.60 -2.43 12.75
N TYR A 18 -7.73 -3.44 12.76
CA TYR A 18 -6.27 -3.32 12.69
C TYR A 18 -5.65 -3.72 11.34
N HIS A 19 -6.43 -4.26 10.41
CA HIS A 19 -5.99 -4.79 9.11
C HIS A 19 -6.58 -4.01 7.93
N HIS A 20 -7.02 -2.78 8.19
CA HIS A 20 -7.60 -1.93 7.17
C HIS A 20 -6.54 -1.36 6.23
N LEU A 21 -6.93 -1.22 4.97
CA LEU A 21 -6.21 -0.43 3.98
C LEU A 21 -5.96 0.99 4.53
N PRO A 22 -4.79 1.59 4.22
CA PRO A 22 -4.50 2.97 4.56
C PRO A 22 -5.52 3.93 3.94
N ALA A 23 -5.68 5.10 4.55
CA ALA A 23 -6.49 6.16 3.96
C ALA A 23 -6.01 6.46 2.52
N PRO A 24 -6.91 6.78 1.57
CA PRO A 24 -6.54 7.00 0.15
C PRO A 24 -5.40 8.00 -0.07
N SER A 25 -5.37 9.07 0.73
CA SER A 25 -4.31 10.08 0.68
C SER A 25 -2.93 9.55 1.12
N VAL A 26 -2.92 8.62 2.08
CA VAL A 26 -1.70 7.94 2.55
C VAL A 26 -1.27 6.90 1.52
N ALA A 27 -2.20 6.09 1.01
CA ALA A 27 -1.94 5.11 -0.03
C ALA A 27 -1.33 5.75 -1.31
N GLN A 28 -1.84 6.90 -1.76
CA GLN A 28 -1.27 7.65 -2.89
C GLN A 28 0.18 8.08 -2.63
N LYS A 29 0.50 8.53 -1.42
CA LYS A 29 1.88 8.91 -1.05
C LYS A 29 2.81 7.71 -1.05
N ILE A 30 2.38 6.62 -0.40
CA ILE A 30 3.14 5.36 -0.31
C ILE A 30 3.42 4.83 -1.73
N THR A 31 2.37 4.65 -2.54
CA THR A 31 2.51 4.12 -3.89
C THR A 31 3.37 5.02 -4.79
N SER A 32 3.31 6.34 -4.63
CA SER A 32 4.19 7.24 -5.39
C SER A 32 5.67 7.13 -5.01
N ILE A 33 6.00 6.72 -3.79
CA ILE A 33 7.39 6.45 -3.37
C ILE A 33 7.83 5.09 -3.94
N LEU A 34 6.97 4.08 -3.82
CA LEU A 34 7.26 2.71 -4.19
C LEU A 34 7.43 2.53 -5.71
N SER A 35 6.47 3.03 -6.50
CA SER A 35 6.40 2.79 -7.94
C SER A 35 7.60 3.27 -8.76
N GLY A 36 8.42 4.17 -8.19
CA GLY A 36 9.58 4.75 -8.87
C GLY A 36 10.93 4.31 -8.31
N ARG A 37 10.97 3.57 -7.20
CA ARG A 37 12.22 3.28 -6.47
C ARG A 37 12.37 1.83 -6.04
N PHE A 38 11.29 1.08 -5.94
CA PHE A 38 11.29 -0.26 -5.36
C PHE A 38 10.53 -1.25 -6.23
N THR A 39 10.90 -2.51 -6.08
CA THR A 39 10.15 -3.67 -6.58
C THR A 39 9.72 -4.53 -5.40
N PRO A 40 8.67 -5.35 -5.52
CA PRO A 40 8.23 -6.24 -4.44
C PRO A 40 9.38 -7.10 -3.87
N LYS A 41 10.28 -7.58 -4.74
CA LYS A 41 11.45 -8.37 -4.35
C LYS A 41 12.54 -7.62 -3.59
N THR A 42 12.62 -6.29 -3.77
CA THR A 42 13.64 -5.44 -3.11
C THR A 42 13.07 -4.71 -1.88
N PHE A 43 11.77 -4.86 -1.63
CA PHE A 43 11.08 -4.25 -0.50
C PHE A 43 11.07 -5.22 0.69
N ASP A 44 12.18 -5.19 1.45
CA ASP A 44 12.38 -6.02 2.64
C ASP A 44 11.52 -5.58 3.84
N GLN A 45 11.50 -6.43 4.87
CA GLN A 45 10.72 -6.22 6.09
C GLN A 45 11.08 -4.92 6.81
N ASN A 46 12.37 -4.60 6.94
CA ASN A 46 12.80 -3.34 7.58
C ASN A 46 12.23 -2.12 6.85
N ARG A 47 12.22 -2.13 5.52
CA ARG A 47 11.62 -1.03 4.74
C ARG A 47 10.11 -0.96 4.92
N LYS A 48 9.41 -2.10 5.04
CA LYS A 48 7.97 -2.11 5.35
C LYS A 48 7.71 -1.43 6.69
N GLU A 49 8.37 -1.87 7.76
CA GLU A 49 8.20 -1.33 9.12
C GLU A 49 8.53 0.17 9.17
N MET A 50 9.66 0.58 8.57
CA MET A 50 10.01 2.01 8.47
C MET A 50 8.95 2.84 7.73
N LEU A 51 8.29 2.26 6.72
CA LEU A 51 7.24 2.95 5.96
C LEU A 51 5.92 2.99 6.75
N ALA A 52 5.61 1.91 7.46
CA ALA A 52 4.44 1.82 8.34
C ALA A 52 4.50 2.88 9.43
N ASP A 53 5.62 2.95 10.15
CA ASP A 53 5.89 3.97 11.16
C ASP A 53 5.82 5.39 10.59
N LYS A 54 6.47 5.62 9.44
CA LYS A 54 6.53 6.95 8.81
C LYS A 54 5.15 7.48 8.42
N PHE A 55 4.23 6.61 8.03
CA PHE A 55 2.90 6.99 7.58
C PHE A 55 1.81 6.74 8.62
N GLU A 56 2.20 6.33 9.83
CA GLU A 56 1.29 6.00 10.94
C GLU A 56 0.21 4.99 10.52
N VAL A 57 0.62 3.96 9.76
CA VAL A 57 -0.24 2.85 9.34
C VAL A 57 0.20 1.56 10.03
N THR A 58 -0.72 0.63 10.23
CA THR A 58 -0.37 -0.69 10.77
C THR A 58 0.42 -1.49 9.73
N ASP A 59 1.30 -2.39 10.19
CA ASP A 59 2.03 -3.31 9.31
C ASP A 59 1.08 -4.09 8.41
N ALA A 60 -0.01 -4.62 8.99
CA ALA A 60 -1.05 -5.34 8.26
C ALA A 60 -1.73 -4.47 7.19
N GLY A 61 -2.06 -3.21 7.50
CA GLY A 61 -2.65 -2.29 6.54
C GLY A 61 -1.68 -1.98 5.39
N LEU A 62 -0.39 -1.81 5.70
CA LEU A 62 0.63 -1.64 4.68
C LEU A 62 0.79 -2.89 3.81
N GLU A 63 0.87 -4.09 4.39
CA GLU A 63 0.98 -5.33 3.63
C GLU A 63 -0.19 -5.52 2.67
N LYS A 64 -1.41 -5.25 3.14
CA LYS A 64 -2.60 -5.29 2.29
C LYS A 64 -2.55 -4.27 1.17
N LEU A 65 -2.06 -3.06 1.43
CA LEU A 65 -1.82 -2.07 0.38
C LEU A 65 -0.81 -2.60 -0.65
N LEU A 66 0.28 -3.22 -0.21
CA LEU A 66 1.30 -3.79 -1.09
C LEU A 66 0.71 -4.88 -1.99
N GLU A 67 -0.12 -5.78 -1.44
CA GLU A 67 -0.82 -6.80 -2.21
C GLU A 67 -1.71 -6.20 -3.31
N VAL A 68 -2.49 -5.17 -2.96
CA VAL A 68 -3.40 -4.49 -3.90
C VAL A 68 -2.67 -3.82 -5.06
N ILE A 69 -1.47 -3.29 -4.82
CA ILE A 69 -0.72 -2.50 -5.80
C ILE A 69 0.39 -3.32 -6.48
N THR A 70 0.64 -4.55 -6.06
CA THR A 70 1.69 -5.39 -6.65
C THR A 70 1.24 -5.91 -8.00
N ILE A 71 2.07 -5.72 -9.03
CA ILE A 71 1.83 -6.25 -10.38
C ILE A 71 2.89 -7.32 -10.67
N ASP A 72 2.42 -8.57 -10.82
CA ASP A 72 3.23 -9.74 -11.23
C ASP A 72 4.55 -9.92 -10.43
N ASP A 73 4.58 -9.54 -9.14
CA ASP A 73 5.76 -9.52 -8.27
C ASP A 73 6.97 -8.71 -8.82
N LYS A 74 6.73 -7.87 -9.82
CA LYS A 74 7.74 -7.04 -10.50
C LYS A 74 7.53 -5.58 -10.17
N SER A 75 6.28 -5.15 -10.29
CA SER A 75 5.71 -3.82 -10.11
C SER A 75 5.25 -3.45 -8.71
N PHE A 76 5.41 -2.20 -8.27
CA PHE A 76 4.34 -1.55 -7.51
C PHE A 76 3.62 -0.53 -8.40
N GLU A 77 2.31 -0.62 -8.46
CA GLU A 77 1.47 0.29 -9.21
C GLU A 77 1.24 1.59 -8.44
N LYS A 78 1.34 2.71 -9.14
CA LYS A 78 1.01 4.02 -8.57
C LYS A 78 -0.50 4.25 -8.62
N ILE A 79 -1.08 4.65 -7.49
CA ILE A 79 -2.45 5.18 -7.44
C ILE A 79 -2.40 6.64 -7.89
N LYS A 80 -3.15 6.97 -8.96
CA LYS A 80 -3.21 8.31 -9.56
C LYS A 80 -4.60 8.93 -9.38
#